data_AF-A0A0S8AYU8-F1
#
_entry.id   AF-A0A0S8AYU8-F1
#
_cell.length_a   1.000
_cell.length_b   1.000
_cell.length_c   1.000
_cell.angle_alpha   90.00
_cell.angle_beta   90.00
_cell.angle_gamma   90.00
#
_symmetry.space_group_name_H-M   'P 1'
#
loop_
_entity.id
_entity.type
_entity.pdbx_description
1 polymer ?
#
loop_
_entity_poly.entity_id
_entity_poly.type
_entity_poly.pdbx_seq_one_letter_code
_entity_poly.pdbx_strand_id
1 'polypeptide(L)'
;TRMRYMFDWGAGIAFKYEKIFARHGYYFKHPCHEYPVPDGRIQEVWADTDMLLVVHKPDPTKSRGQYLDLLELSVKEDPDCPRNAFYYARELSFHSKWREAIDACNRYLKLPRADWVNERCYAYRVMGRCYAELGDHWDAERAFQMAAYEAPNTREPWAELATLFYRQGRWEECLATSMKGLRITNREMVYTVDPEVWGPKLHDLAAISAYNLGLYQIAENHGKIALDLAPDDERLKSNVVFYTQKPLEAA
;
A
#
# COMPACT_ATOMS: atom_id res chain seq x y z
N THR A 1 3.33 30.15 -10.82
CA THR A 1 2.11 29.34 -10.75
C THR A 1 2.45 27.89 -10.87
N ARG A 2 1.91 27.05 -9.98
CA ARG A 2 2.01 25.58 -10.02
C ARG A 2 0.62 24.99 -10.12
N MET A 3 0.46 24.00 -10.98
CA MET A 3 -0.83 23.38 -11.25
C MET A 3 -0.87 21.97 -10.67
N ARG A 4 -1.96 21.68 -9.96
CA ARG A 4 -2.35 20.36 -9.51
C ARG A 4 -3.38 19.78 -10.49
N TYR A 5 -3.16 18.55 -10.93
CA TYR A 5 -3.97 17.87 -11.96
C TYR A 5 -4.02 16.36 -11.68
N MET A 6 -4.94 15.64 -12.33
CA MET A 6 -5.04 14.20 -12.12
C MET A 6 -3.93 13.45 -12.85
N PHE A 7 -3.32 12.48 -12.18
CA PHE A 7 -2.29 11.60 -12.72
C PHE A 7 -2.69 10.15 -12.52
N ASP A 8 -2.79 9.40 -13.61
CA ASP A 8 -2.96 7.95 -13.60
C ASP A 8 -1.58 7.30 -13.72
N TRP A 9 -1.11 6.69 -12.63
CA TRP A 9 0.17 5.97 -12.58
C TRP A 9 0.09 4.62 -13.33
N GLY A 10 -1.11 4.15 -13.66
CA GLY A 10 -1.38 2.79 -14.07
C GLY A 10 -1.59 1.87 -12.87
N ALA A 11 -1.86 0.59 -13.17
CA ALA A 11 -2.17 -0.44 -12.18
C ALA A 11 -3.37 -0.10 -11.27
N GLY A 12 -4.25 0.81 -11.69
CA GLY A 12 -5.39 1.26 -10.88
C GLY A 12 -5.03 2.25 -9.77
N ILE A 13 -3.88 2.93 -9.86
CA ILE A 13 -3.45 3.98 -8.92
C ILE A 13 -3.55 5.34 -9.62
N ALA A 14 -4.40 6.21 -9.09
CA ALA A 14 -4.53 7.59 -9.57
C ALA A 14 -4.54 8.56 -8.39
N PHE A 15 -3.90 9.70 -8.57
CA PHE A 15 -3.73 10.73 -7.55
C PHE A 15 -3.47 12.09 -8.18
N LYS A 16 -3.62 13.17 -7.41
CA LYS A 16 -3.28 14.51 -7.88
C LYS A 16 -1.76 14.70 -7.90
N TYR A 17 -1.24 15.16 -9.03
CA TYR A 17 0.19 15.42 -9.25
C TYR A 17 0.46 16.89 -9.58
N GLU A 18 1.72 17.31 -9.45
CA GLU A 18 2.07 18.73 -9.31
C GLU A 18 3.34 19.10 -10.08
N LYS A 19 3.55 18.52 -11.28
CA LYS A 19 4.74 18.74 -12.12
C LYS A 19 4.54 19.75 -13.27
N ILE A 20 3.41 20.43 -13.33
CA ILE A 20 3.18 21.53 -14.28
C ILE A 20 3.32 22.85 -13.52
N PHE A 21 4.27 23.67 -13.94
CA PHE A 21 4.62 24.93 -13.27
C PHE A 21 5.08 25.97 -14.29
N ALA A 22 5.15 27.23 -13.86
CA ALA A 22 5.59 28.34 -14.70
C ALA A 22 7.02 28.12 -15.22
N ARG A 23 7.29 28.58 -16.44
CA ARG A 23 8.60 28.42 -17.12
C ARG A 23 9.79 28.92 -16.29
N HIS A 24 9.59 29.93 -15.44
CA HIS A 24 10.64 30.54 -14.63
C HIS A 24 10.27 30.52 -13.13
N GLY A 25 11.29 30.61 -12.27
CA GLY A 25 11.12 30.67 -10.82
C GLY A 25 11.07 29.31 -10.11
N TYR A 26 11.48 28.23 -10.78
CA TYR A 26 11.54 26.89 -10.20
C TYR A 26 12.87 26.22 -10.55
N TYR A 27 13.29 25.29 -9.70
CA TYR A 27 14.40 24.37 -9.97
C TYR A 27 14.03 22.96 -9.54
N PHE A 28 14.62 21.95 -10.19
CA PHE A 28 14.45 20.55 -9.78
C PHE A 28 15.41 20.22 -8.65
N LYS A 29 14.92 19.48 -7.66
CA LYS A 29 15.70 19.01 -6.52
C LYS A 29 15.77 17.48 -6.51
N HIS A 30 16.90 16.95 -6.04
CA HIS A 30 17.27 15.53 -5.87
C HIS A 30 17.70 14.80 -7.15
N PRO A 31 18.57 13.78 -7.05
CA PRO A 31 19.07 13.03 -8.21
C PRO A 31 18.05 12.04 -8.80
N CYS A 32 17.00 11.70 -8.06
CA CYS A 32 15.85 10.93 -8.53
C CYS A 32 14.58 11.38 -7.81
N HIS A 33 13.40 10.94 -8.29
CA HIS A 33 12.11 11.41 -7.79
C HIS A 33 12.02 12.95 -7.78
N GLU A 34 12.67 13.58 -8.76
CA GLU A 34 12.81 15.03 -8.87
C GLU A 34 11.45 15.72 -8.72
N TYR A 35 11.44 16.81 -7.96
CA TYR A 35 10.27 17.67 -7.86
C TYR A 35 10.65 19.14 -8.02
N PRO A 36 9.76 19.95 -8.60
CA PRO A 36 9.99 21.38 -8.72
C PRO A 36 9.87 22.05 -7.36
N VAL A 37 10.87 22.87 -7.02
CA VAL A 37 10.89 23.72 -5.83
C VAL A 37 10.81 25.18 -6.29
N PRO A 38 9.91 25.99 -5.72
CA PRO A 38 9.87 27.42 -6.03
C PRO A 38 11.14 28.10 -5.52
N ASP A 39 11.69 28.98 -6.33
CA ASP A 39 12.75 29.90 -5.90
C ASP A 39 12.21 30.84 -4.80
N GLY A 40 12.98 31.06 -3.74
CA GLY A 40 12.56 31.91 -2.62
C GLY A 40 12.24 33.37 -2.98
N ARG A 41 12.58 33.81 -4.20
CA ARG A 41 12.25 35.15 -4.73
C ARG A 41 10.85 35.23 -5.35
N ILE A 42 10.18 34.10 -5.59
CA ILE A 42 8.83 34.08 -6.14
C ILE A 42 7.78 33.76 -5.08
N GLN A 43 6.60 34.33 -5.24
CA GLN A 43 5.42 33.85 -4.52
C GLN A 43 4.78 32.74 -5.35
N GLU A 44 4.68 31.55 -4.77
CA GLU A 44 3.99 30.44 -5.42
C GLU A 44 2.47 30.66 -5.41
N VAL A 45 1.87 30.56 -6.60
CA VAL A 45 0.40 30.61 -6.79
C VAL A 45 -0.04 29.24 -7.29
N TRP A 46 -1.09 28.68 -6.69
CA TRP A 46 -1.60 27.35 -7.04
C TRP A 46 -2.85 27.43 -7.91
N ALA A 47 -2.95 26.51 -8.88
CA ALA A 47 -4.17 26.23 -9.63
C ALA A 47 -4.51 24.74 -9.48
N ASP A 48 -5.78 24.40 -9.31
CA ASP A 48 -6.27 23.02 -9.31
C ASP A 48 -7.23 22.84 -10.50
N THR A 49 -7.13 21.69 -11.18
CA THR A 49 -8.01 21.37 -12.30
C THR A 49 -8.40 19.90 -12.32
N ASP A 50 -9.66 19.67 -12.69
CA ASP A 50 -10.21 18.35 -13.01
C ASP A 50 -10.32 18.12 -14.52
N MET A 51 -9.91 19.11 -15.33
CA MET A 51 -9.98 19.05 -16.81
C MET A 51 -8.75 18.39 -17.45
N LEU A 52 -7.74 18.02 -16.66
CA LEU A 52 -6.50 17.43 -17.15
C LEU A 52 -6.21 16.10 -16.45
N LEU A 53 -6.00 15.06 -17.27
CA LEU A 53 -5.48 13.76 -16.88
C LEU A 53 -4.17 13.49 -17.60
N VAL A 54 -3.12 13.18 -16.84
CA VAL A 54 -1.85 12.68 -17.39
C VAL A 54 -1.75 11.19 -17.09
N VAL A 55 -1.50 10.38 -18.12
CA VAL A 55 -1.41 8.91 -18.00
C VAL A 55 0.05 8.47 -18.12
N HIS A 56 0.52 7.71 -17.14
CA HIS A 56 1.84 7.09 -17.14
C HIS A 56 1.84 5.81 -17.96
N LYS A 57 2.71 5.75 -18.98
CA LYS A 57 2.94 4.54 -19.78
C LYS A 57 4.41 4.15 -19.68
N PRO A 58 4.82 3.46 -18.58
CA PRO A 58 6.20 3.08 -18.40
C PRO A 58 6.60 2.05 -19.45
N ASP A 59 7.84 2.16 -19.94
CA ASP A 59 8.45 1.13 -20.78
C ASP A 59 8.89 -0.04 -19.89
N PRO A 60 8.24 -1.22 -19.98
CA PRO A 60 8.57 -2.37 -19.14
C PRO A 60 9.92 -2.98 -19.46
N THR A 61 10.54 -2.64 -20.59
CA THR A 61 11.85 -3.18 -21.00
C THR A 61 13.01 -2.43 -20.38
N LYS A 62 12.78 -1.24 -19.80
CA LYS A 62 13.83 -0.45 -19.17
C LYS A 62 14.12 -0.93 -17.76
N SER A 63 15.37 -1.28 -17.51
CA SER A 63 15.85 -1.61 -16.17
C SER A 63 15.66 -0.43 -15.21
N ARG A 64 15.19 -0.75 -14.00
CA ARG A 64 15.10 0.19 -12.88
C ARG A 64 16.18 -0.06 -11.82
N GLY A 65 17.19 -0.88 -12.13
CA GLY A 65 18.23 -1.26 -11.16
C GLY A 65 19.04 -0.08 -10.59
N GLN A 66 19.13 1.02 -11.32
CA GLN A 66 19.86 2.23 -10.89
C GLN A 66 19.13 3.05 -9.81
N TYR A 67 17.84 2.79 -9.55
CA TYR A 67 17.04 3.61 -8.64
C TYR A 67 17.52 3.54 -7.20
N LEU A 68 18.04 2.38 -6.76
CA LEU A 68 18.49 2.23 -5.37
C LEU A 68 19.71 3.10 -5.08
N ASP A 69 20.71 3.09 -5.97
CA ASP A 69 21.92 3.92 -5.82
C ASP A 69 21.60 5.41 -5.82
N LEU A 70 20.67 5.86 -6.69
CA LEU A 70 20.23 7.25 -6.74
C LEU A 70 19.42 7.65 -5.50
N LEU A 71 18.62 6.74 -4.95
CA LEU A 71 17.90 6.99 -3.70
C LEU A 71 18.87 7.07 -2.51
N GLU A 72 19.88 6.19 -2.47
CA GLU A 72 20.93 6.22 -1.47
C GLU A 72 21.72 7.54 -1.53
N LEU A 73 22.12 7.99 -2.73
CA LEU A 73 22.72 9.31 -2.93
C LEU A 73 21.79 10.42 -2.42
N SER A 74 20.50 10.34 -2.77
CA SER A 74 19.55 11.38 -2.38
C SER A 74 19.37 11.51 -0.87
N VAL A 75 19.39 10.41 -0.10
CA VAL A 75 19.25 10.48 1.36
C VAL A 75 20.56 10.89 2.05
N LYS A 76 21.70 10.75 1.37
CA LYS A 76 22.99 11.29 1.83
C LYS A 76 23.07 12.81 1.62
N GLU A 77 22.62 13.29 0.45
CA GLU A 77 22.64 14.73 0.10
C GLU A 77 21.59 15.55 0.85
N ASP A 78 20.42 14.97 1.15
CA ASP A 78 19.35 15.62 1.90
C ASP A 78 18.77 14.67 2.99
N PRO A 79 19.50 14.50 4.10
CA PRO A 79 19.17 13.53 5.15
C PRO A 79 17.86 13.82 5.90
N ASP A 80 17.33 15.04 5.77
CA ASP A 80 16.13 15.53 6.45
C ASP A 80 14.90 15.50 5.53
N CYS A 81 15.02 14.98 4.30
CA CYS A 81 13.92 14.83 3.36
C CYS A 81 13.09 13.56 3.65
N PRO A 82 11.89 13.68 4.26
CA PRO A 82 11.08 12.52 4.61
C PRO A 82 10.67 11.70 3.38
N ARG A 83 10.33 12.39 2.28
CA ARG A 83 9.88 11.76 1.04
C ARG A 83 10.91 10.77 0.47
N ASN A 84 12.17 11.20 0.37
CA ASN A 84 13.21 10.36 -0.20
C ASN A 84 13.73 9.33 0.81
N ALA A 85 13.69 9.63 2.11
CA ALA A 85 13.92 8.62 3.16
C ALA A 85 12.88 7.48 3.06
N PHE A 86 11.61 7.80 2.86
CA PHE A 86 10.55 6.80 2.64
C PHE A 86 10.77 5.99 1.36
N TYR A 87 11.02 6.65 0.21
CA TYR A 87 11.26 5.93 -1.05
C TYR A 87 12.48 5.02 -0.97
N TYR A 88 13.56 5.45 -0.31
CA TYR A 88 14.75 4.63 -0.08
C TYR A 88 14.43 3.39 0.77
N ALA A 89 13.74 3.57 1.90
CA ALA A 89 13.35 2.46 2.77
C ALA A 89 12.47 1.43 2.05
N ARG A 90 11.50 1.90 1.25
CA ARG A 90 10.65 1.04 0.42
C ARG A 90 11.45 0.30 -0.64
N GLU A 91 12.34 1.00 -1.36
CA GLU A 91 13.15 0.38 -2.43
C GLU A 91 14.08 -0.70 -1.87
N LEU A 92 14.68 -0.49 -0.70
CA LEU A 92 15.49 -1.54 -0.04
C LEU A 92 14.71 -2.84 0.14
N SER A 93 13.42 -2.77 0.51
CA SER A 93 12.57 -3.96 0.62
C SER A 93 12.32 -4.65 -0.73
N PHE A 94 12.21 -3.91 -1.84
CA PHE A 94 12.07 -4.51 -3.16
C PHE A 94 13.33 -5.25 -3.62
N HIS A 95 14.50 -4.91 -3.06
CA HIS A 95 15.77 -5.59 -3.28
C HIS A 95 16.10 -6.63 -2.20
N SER A 96 15.12 -7.02 -1.38
CA SER A 96 15.29 -8.01 -0.31
C SER A 96 16.31 -7.65 0.76
N LYS A 97 16.65 -6.35 0.89
CA LYS A 97 17.56 -5.84 1.91
C LYS A 97 16.80 -5.59 3.21
N TRP A 98 16.24 -6.64 3.79
CA TRP A 98 15.22 -6.58 4.85
C TRP A 98 15.66 -5.78 6.08
N ARG A 99 16.87 -6.02 6.59
CA ARG A 99 17.38 -5.32 7.78
C ARG A 99 17.65 -3.84 7.49
N GLU A 100 18.28 -3.53 6.34
CA GLU A 100 18.51 -2.16 5.89
C GLU A 100 17.18 -1.40 5.71
N ALA A 101 16.16 -2.05 5.14
CA ALA A 101 14.82 -1.46 4.96
C ALA A 101 14.17 -1.12 6.31
N ILE A 102 14.26 -2.02 7.31
CA ILE A 102 13.75 -1.77 8.66
C ILE A 102 14.47 -0.57 9.30
N ASP A 103 15.80 -0.50 9.20
CA ASP A 103 16.58 0.61 9.73
C ASP A 103 16.22 1.94 9.04
N ALA A 104 16.05 1.92 7.72
CA ALA A 104 15.64 3.08 6.94
C ALA A 104 14.21 3.54 7.26
N CYS A 105 13.26 2.61 7.46
CA CYS A 105 11.91 2.93 7.91
C CYS A 105 11.93 3.55 9.31
N ASN A 106 12.68 2.99 10.25
CA ASN A 106 12.84 3.55 11.59
C ASN A 106 13.44 4.95 11.57
N ARG A 107 14.41 5.21 10.68
CA ARG A 107 14.94 6.56 10.46
C ARG A 107 13.86 7.50 9.92
N TYR A 108 13.16 7.10 8.87
CA TYR A 108 12.08 7.88 8.27
C TYR A 108 11.02 8.28 9.30
N LEU A 109 10.55 7.33 10.11
CA LEU A 109 9.50 7.55 11.11
C LEU A 109 9.89 8.53 12.23
N LYS A 110 11.20 8.77 12.43
CA LYS A 110 11.76 9.74 13.40
C LYS A 110 11.94 11.15 12.81
N LEU A 111 11.81 11.32 11.49
CA LEU A 111 11.98 12.64 10.87
C LEU A 111 10.82 13.56 11.25
N PRO A 112 11.09 14.81 11.67
CA PRO A 112 10.03 15.74 12.11
C PRO A 112 8.96 16.03 11.05
N ARG A 113 9.31 15.94 9.76
CA ARG A 113 8.41 16.18 8.62
C ARG A 113 7.81 14.91 8.02
N ALA A 114 8.04 13.75 8.64
CA ALA A 114 7.36 12.51 8.25
C ALA A 114 6.01 12.42 8.97
N ASP A 115 5.10 13.35 8.62
CA ASP A 115 3.81 13.57 9.27
C ASP A 115 2.61 13.10 8.43
N TRP A 116 2.84 12.70 7.18
CA TRP A 116 1.77 12.17 6.34
C TRP A 116 1.42 10.72 6.70
N VAL A 117 0.27 10.56 7.36
CA VAL A 117 -0.23 9.30 7.94
C VAL A 117 -0.22 8.11 6.96
N ASN A 118 -0.53 8.33 5.68
CA ASN A 118 -0.58 7.25 4.69
C ASN A 118 0.82 6.71 4.34
N GLU A 119 1.85 7.57 4.28
CA GLU A 119 3.24 7.11 4.13
C GLU A 119 3.77 6.45 5.40
N ARG A 120 3.44 7.00 6.59
CA ARG A 120 3.81 6.38 7.87
C ARG A 120 3.22 4.97 8.00
N CYS A 121 1.94 4.81 7.67
CA CYS A 121 1.28 3.51 7.55
C CYS A 121 2.02 2.60 6.55
N TYR A 122 2.36 3.10 5.36
CA TYR A 122 3.12 2.31 4.39
C TYR A 122 4.48 1.88 4.96
N ALA A 123 5.23 2.76 5.62
CA ALA A 123 6.53 2.45 6.20
C ALA A 123 6.43 1.31 7.24
N TYR A 124 5.42 1.33 8.11
CA TYR A 124 5.16 0.22 9.02
C TYR A 124 4.77 -1.07 8.30
N ARG A 125 4.01 -1.00 7.19
CA ARG A 125 3.75 -2.19 6.35
C ARG A 125 5.01 -2.76 5.72
N VAL A 126 5.93 -1.90 5.26
CA VAL A 126 7.25 -2.33 4.76
C VAL A 126 8.02 -3.05 5.85
N MET A 127 8.07 -2.49 7.06
CA MET A 127 8.71 -3.14 8.21
C MET A 127 8.07 -4.50 8.51
N GLY A 128 6.74 -4.57 8.55
CA GLY A 128 6.02 -5.81 8.83
C GLY A 128 6.30 -6.91 7.82
N ARG A 129 6.36 -6.57 6.51
CA ARG A 129 6.76 -7.50 5.46
C ARG A 129 8.21 -7.95 5.64
N CYS A 130 9.13 -7.03 5.92
CA CYS A 130 10.54 -7.36 6.16
C CYS A 130 10.72 -8.29 7.37
N TYR A 131 10.03 -8.04 8.48
CA TYR A 131 10.04 -8.93 9.65
C TYR A 131 9.48 -10.32 9.33
N ALA A 132 8.38 -10.38 8.57
CA ALA A 132 7.80 -11.65 8.14
C ALA A 132 8.77 -12.48 7.26
N GLU A 133 9.48 -11.83 6.32
CA GLU A 133 10.52 -12.49 5.49
C GLU A 133 11.73 -12.95 6.32
N LEU A 134 12.00 -12.29 7.43
CA LEU A 134 13.03 -12.71 8.40
C LEU A 134 12.55 -13.79 9.38
N GLY A 135 11.28 -14.21 9.31
CA GLY A 135 10.66 -15.16 10.23
C GLY A 135 10.29 -14.58 11.60
N ASP A 136 10.41 -13.26 11.80
CA ASP A 136 10.03 -12.59 13.04
C ASP A 136 8.55 -12.20 13.00
N HIS A 137 7.70 -13.21 13.23
CA HIS A 137 6.25 -13.04 13.15
C HIS A 137 5.68 -12.09 14.21
N TRP A 138 6.34 -11.96 15.36
CA TRP A 138 5.88 -11.09 16.44
C TRP A 138 6.12 -9.61 16.10
N ASP A 139 7.32 -9.26 15.63
CA ASP A 139 7.60 -7.90 15.18
C ASP A 139 6.82 -7.56 13.89
N ALA A 140 6.55 -8.55 13.03
CA ALA A 140 5.70 -8.37 11.86
C ALA A 140 4.27 -7.95 12.25
N GLU A 141 3.65 -8.69 13.18
CA GLU A 141 2.31 -8.36 13.70
C GLU A 141 2.30 -6.96 14.33
N ARG A 142 3.28 -6.65 15.19
CA ARG A 142 3.41 -5.34 15.83
C ARG A 142 3.50 -4.23 14.81
N ALA A 143 4.31 -4.39 13.76
CA ALA A 143 4.46 -3.39 12.71
C ALA A 143 3.15 -3.18 11.94
N PHE A 144 2.43 -4.25 11.57
CA PHE A 144 1.13 -4.09 10.91
C PHE A 144 0.06 -3.45 11.80
N GLN A 145 0.07 -3.72 13.11
CA GLN A 145 -0.80 -3.03 14.07
C GLN A 145 -0.47 -1.54 14.15
N MET A 146 0.82 -1.16 14.16
CA MET A 146 1.23 0.25 14.08
C MET A 146 0.81 0.90 12.76
N ALA A 147 0.87 0.19 11.65
CA ALA A 147 0.36 0.69 10.37
C ALA A 147 -1.15 0.99 10.45
N ALA A 148 -1.93 0.10 11.05
CA ALA A 148 -3.36 0.28 11.27
C ALA A 148 -3.66 1.44 12.24
N TYR A 149 -2.76 1.72 13.20
CA TYR A 149 -2.86 2.88 14.08
C TYR A 149 -2.61 4.20 13.34
N GLU A 150 -1.62 4.26 12.44
CA GLU A 150 -1.32 5.45 11.65
C GLU A 150 -2.46 5.81 10.68
N ALA A 151 -3.00 4.84 9.96
CA ALA A 151 -4.06 5.05 8.98
C ALA A 151 -5.20 4.02 9.15
N PRO A 152 -6.06 4.16 10.18
CA PRO A 152 -7.11 3.18 10.48
C PRO A 152 -8.24 3.17 9.44
N ASN A 153 -8.30 4.19 8.59
CA ASN A 153 -9.30 4.42 7.55
C ASN A 153 -8.87 3.92 6.16
N THR A 154 -7.73 3.24 6.03
CA THR A 154 -7.29 2.63 4.77
C THR A 154 -7.27 1.10 4.86
N ARG A 155 -7.56 0.39 3.76
CA ARG A 155 -7.73 -1.08 3.76
C ARG A 155 -6.43 -1.85 3.96
N GLU A 156 -5.34 -1.26 3.54
CA GLU A 156 -4.05 -1.91 3.37
C GLU A 156 -3.48 -2.52 4.65
N PRO A 157 -3.36 -1.82 5.79
CA PRO A 157 -2.82 -2.42 7.00
C PRO A 157 -3.71 -3.57 7.53
N TRP A 158 -5.03 -3.48 7.33
CA TRP A 158 -5.96 -4.55 7.69
C TRP A 158 -5.78 -5.79 6.81
N ALA A 159 -5.49 -5.59 5.52
CA ALA A 159 -5.18 -6.69 4.61
C ALA A 159 -3.85 -7.38 4.94
N GLU A 160 -2.83 -6.64 5.40
CA GLU A 160 -1.57 -7.25 5.88
C GLU A 160 -1.83 -8.10 7.13
N LEU A 161 -2.58 -7.58 8.12
CA LEU A 161 -2.94 -8.32 9.32
C LEU A 161 -3.74 -9.58 9.01
N ALA A 162 -4.78 -9.46 8.16
CA ALA A 162 -5.58 -10.61 7.74
C ALA A 162 -4.72 -11.68 7.05
N THR A 163 -3.80 -11.27 6.16
CA THR A 163 -2.87 -12.20 5.51
C THR A 163 -1.95 -12.88 6.50
N LEU A 164 -1.43 -12.15 7.50
CA LEU A 164 -0.59 -12.72 8.55
C LEU A 164 -1.35 -13.76 9.37
N PHE A 165 -2.56 -13.43 9.84
CA PHE A 165 -3.38 -14.33 10.65
C PHE A 165 -3.86 -15.55 9.88
N TYR A 166 -4.20 -15.38 8.61
CA TYR A 166 -4.48 -16.50 7.70
C TYR A 166 -3.32 -17.50 7.66
N ARG A 167 -2.08 -17.02 7.47
CA ARG A 167 -0.88 -17.88 7.42
C ARG A 167 -0.61 -18.60 8.74
N GLN A 168 -1.08 -18.06 9.86
CA GLN A 168 -0.94 -18.64 11.19
C GLN A 168 -2.12 -19.53 11.60
N GLY A 169 -3.16 -19.67 10.75
CA GLY A 169 -4.39 -20.39 11.11
C GLY A 169 -5.22 -19.71 12.20
N ARG A 170 -4.97 -18.42 12.45
CA ARG A 170 -5.67 -17.59 13.44
C ARG A 170 -6.96 -17.05 12.83
N TRP A 171 -7.95 -17.93 12.72
CA TRP A 171 -9.16 -17.68 11.92
C TRP A 171 -10.03 -16.56 12.49
N GLU A 172 -10.12 -16.42 13.81
CA GLU A 172 -10.90 -15.37 14.47
C GLU A 172 -10.35 -13.98 14.12
N GLU A 173 -9.04 -13.78 14.27
CA GLU A 173 -8.38 -12.52 13.96
C GLU A 173 -8.33 -12.23 12.45
N CYS A 174 -8.13 -13.26 11.63
CA CYS A 174 -8.19 -13.13 10.17
C CYS A 174 -9.57 -12.65 9.70
N LEU A 175 -10.65 -13.25 10.21
CA LEU A 175 -12.01 -12.81 9.91
C LEU A 175 -12.23 -11.37 10.41
N ALA A 176 -11.85 -11.06 11.65
CA ALA A 176 -12.07 -9.73 12.24
C ALA A 176 -11.37 -8.61 11.46
N THR A 177 -10.10 -8.81 11.10
CA THR A 177 -9.30 -7.84 10.33
C THR A 177 -9.75 -7.75 8.87
N SER A 178 -10.11 -8.87 8.23
CA SER A 178 -10.73 -8.85 6.91
C SER A 178 -11.99 -7.99 6.89
N MET A 179 -12.90 -8.21 7.86
CA MET A 179 -14.14 -7.45 7.97
C MET A 179 -13.90 -5.98 8.31
N LYS A 180 -12.88 -5.67 9.13
CA LYS A 180 -12.49 -4.28 9.40
C LYS A 180 -12.04 -3.56 8.13
N GLY A 181 -11.23 -4.19 7.30
CA GLY A 181 -10.84 -3.67 5.99
C GLY A 181 -12.04 -3.48 5.07
N LEU A 182 -12.96 -4.45 4.98
CA LEU A 182 -14.15 -4.36 4.12
C LEU A 182 -15.14 -3.26 4.51
N ARG A 183 -15.17 -2.84 5.78
CA ARG A 183 -15.97 -1.69 6.24
C ARG A 183 -15.48 -0.36 5.66
N ILE A 184 -14.25 -0.31 5.15
CA ILE A 184 -13.68 0.89 4.53
C ILE A 184 -14.10 0.90 3.06
N THR A 185 -15.00 1.83 2.71
CA THR A 185 -15.56 1.95 1.36
C THR A 185 -15.03 3.17 0.60
N ASN A 186 -14.50 4.17 1.30
CA ASN A 186 -13.88 5.33 0.67
C ASN A 186 -12.45 5.00 0.22
N ARG A 187 -12.23 4.92 -1.08
CA ARG A 187 -10.90 4.73 -1.67
C ARG A 187 -10.26 6.09 -1.94
N GLU A 188 -9.26 6.45 -1.14
CA GLU A 188 -8.52 7.70 -1.36
C GLU A 188 -7.71 7.65 -2.66
N MET A 189 -7.61 8.78 -3.36
CA MET A 189 -6.84 8.93 -4.59
C MET A 189 -5.40 9.34 -4.24
N VAL A 190 -4.67 8.43 -3.60
CA VAL A 190 -3.28 8.64 -3.14
C VAL A 190 -2.37 7.54 -3.69
N TYR A 191 -1.10 7.88 -3.88
CA TYR A 191 -0.15 6.97 -4.53
C TYR A 191 0.23 5.74 -3.68
N THR A 192 -0.04 5.79 -2.37
CA THR A 192 0.25 4.72 -1.40
C THR A 192 -0.81 3.61 -1.39
N VAL A 193 -1.89 3.77 -2.16
CA VAL A 193 -2.95 2.77 -2.27
C VAL A 193 -2.42 1.48 -2.86
N ASP A 194 -2.87 0.36 -2.30
CA ASP A 194 -2.71 -0.96 -2.88
C ASP A 194 -4.02 -1.36 -3.60
N PRO A 195 -4.08 -1.38 -4.93
CA PRO A 195 -5.28 -1.76 -5.67
C PRO A 195 -5.78 -3.19 -5.37
N GLU A 196 -4.89 -4.11 -4.97
CA GLU A 196 -5.23 -5.52 -4.73
C GLU A 196 -6.23 -5.67 -3.56
N VAL A 197 -6.11 -4.83 -2.53
CA VAL A 197 -6.98 -4.89 -1.34
C VAL A 197 -8.41 -4.35 -1.60
N TRP A 198 -8.63 -3.79 -2.79
CA TRP A 198 -9.94 -3.40 -3.30
C TRP A 198 -10.59 -4.46 -4.19
N GLY A 199 -9.84 -5.50 -4.54
CA GLY A 199 -10.33 -6.69 -5.26
C GLY A 199 -10.81 -7.81 -4.33
N PRO A 200 -10.69 -9.08 -4.73
CA PRO A 200 -11.29 -10.21 -4.03
C PRO A 200 -10.63 -10.55 -2.69
N LYS A 201 -9.39 -10.11 -2.45
CA LYS A 201 -8.52 -10.58 -1.37
C LYS A 201 -9.17 -10.61 0.01
N LEU A 202 -9.73 -9.48 0.45
CA LEU A 202 -10.33 -9.40 1.79
C LEU A 202 -11.63 -10.21 1.91
N HIS A 203 -12.39 -10.34 0.82
CA HIS A 203 -13.57 -11.20 0.79
C HIS A 203 -13.17 -12.67 0.86
N ASP A 204 -12.15 -13.08 0.11
CA ASP A 204 -11.66 -14.46 0.13
C ASP A 204 -11.08 -14.86 1.51
N LEU A 205 -10.26 -14.00 2.12
CA LEU A 205 -9.74 -14.21 3.48
C LEU A 205 -10.87 -14.30 4.52
N ALA A 206 -11.89 -13.44 4.42
CA ALA A 206 -13.09 -13.53 5.27
C ALA A 206 -13.83 -14.85 5.05
N ALA A 207 -13.98 -15.29 3.79
CA ALA A 207 -14.70 -16.51 3.46
C ALA A 207 -14.01 -17.77 4.02
N ILE A 208 -12.70 -17.90 3.79
CA ILE A 208 -11.92 -19.04 4.29
C ILE A 208 -11.95 -19.08 5.81
N SER A 209 -11.77 -17.94 6.47
CA SER A 209 -11.75 -17.86 7.92
C SER A 209 -13.12 -18.17 8.53
N ALA A 210 -14.19 -17.63 7.94
CA ALA A 210 -15.56 -17.93 8.35
C ALA A 210 -15.88 -19.42 8.24
N TYR A 211 -15.44 -20.09 7.16
CA TYR A 211 -15.64 -21.53 6.99
C TYR A 211 -14.96 -22.34 8.10
N ASN A 212 -13.70 -22.03 8.42
CA ASN A 212 -12.95 -22.69 9.49
C ASN A 212 -13.57 -22.48 10.88
N LEU A 213 -14.35 -21.41 11.07
CA LEU A 213 -15.08 -21.11 12.30
C LEU A 213 -16.52 -21.69 12.31
N GLY A 214 -16.93 -22.43 11.28
CA GLY A 214 -18.29 -22.96 11.15
C GLY A 214 -19.34 -21.91 10.76
N LEU A 215 -18.93 -20.71 10.38
CA LEU A 215 -19.80 -19.60 9.96
C LEU A 215 -20.14 -19.70 8.46
N TYR A 216 -20.74 -20.82 8.06
CA TYR A 216 -20.89 -21.19 6.64
C TYR A 216 -21.64 -20.16 5.79
N GLN A 217 -22.67 -19.51 6.33
CA GLN A 217 -23.39 -18.48 5.58
C GLN A 217 -22.50 -17.26 5.27
N ILE A 218 -21.63 -16.88 6.20
CA ILE A 218 -20.66 -15.80 6.00
C ILE A 218 -19.63 -16.23 4.95
N ALA A 219 -19.16 -17.48 5.03
CA ALA A 219 -18.22 -18.06 4.07
C ALA A 219 -18.78 -18.03 2.64
N GLU A 220 -20.00 -18.52 2.45
CA GLU A 220 -20.68 -18.52 1.16
C GLU A 220 -20.86 -17.10 0.60
N ASN A 221 -21.35 -16.17 1.43
CA ASN A 221 -21.62 -14.79 1.01
C ASN A 221 -20.33 -14.08 0.56
N HIS A 222 -19.28 -14.12 1.39
CA HIS A 222 -18.02 -13.49 1.03
C HIS A 222 -17.30 -14.22 -0.11
N GLY A 223 -17.42 -15.55 -0.19
CA GLY A 223 -16.88 -16.33 -1.30
C GLY A 223 -17.49 -15.93 -2.66
N LYS A 224 -18.81 -15.75 -2.72
CA LYS A 224 -19.49 -15.27 -3.94
C LYS A 224 -19.04 -13.88 -4.34
N ILE A 225 -18.94 -12.95 -3.38
CA ILE A 225 -18.46 -11.58 -3.67
C ILE A 225 -17.01 -11.61 -4.17
N ALA A 226 -16.14 -12.44 -3.58
CA ALA A 226 -14.77 -12.60 -4.06
C ALA A 226 -14.75 -13.11 -5.51
N LEU A 227 -15.58 -14.10 -5.84
CA LEU A 227 -15.69 -14.61 -7.21
C LEU A 227 -16.26 -13.56 -8.17
N ASP A 228 -17.26 -12.78 -7.77
CA ASP A 228 -17.81 -11.69 -8.60
C ASP A 228 -16.76 -10.62 -8.94
N LEU A 229 -15.82 -10.37 -8.02
CA LEU A 229 -14.69 -9.44 -8.21
C LEU A 229 -13.57 -10.02 -9.08
N ALA A 230 -13.50 -11.33 -9.24
CA ALA A 230 -12.50 -12.03 -10.05
C ALA A 230 -13.11 -13.31 -10.68
N PRO A 231 -14.01 -13.16 -11.67
CA PRO A 231 -14.83 -14.26 -12.18
C PRO A 231 -14.04 -15.35 -12.91
N ASP A 232 -12.82 -15.04 -13.33
CA ASP A 232 -11.93 -15.98 -14.04
C ASP A 232 -10.97 -16.72 -13.10
N ASP A 233 -11.02 -16.47 -11.78
CA ASP A 233 -10.16 -17.16 -10.81
C ASP A 233 -10.74 -18.56 -10.48
N GLU A 234 -10.11 -19.60 -11.04
CA GLU A 234 -10.51 -21.00 -10.85
C GLU A 234 -10.45 -21.48 -9.38
N ARG A 235 -9.56 -20.89 -8.57
CA ARG A 235 -9.50 -21.20 -7.13
C ARG A 235 -10.71 -20.61 -6.43
N LEU A 236 -11.13 -19.39 -6.76
CA LEU A 236 -12.34 -18.79 -6.18
C LEU A 236 -13.61 -19.55 -6.59
N LYS A 237 -13.70 -20.02 -7.85
CA LYS A 237 -14.81 -20.90 -8.30
C LYS A 237 -14.88 -22.16 -7.45
N SER A 238 -13.74 -22.82 -7.26
CA SER A 238 -13.63 -24.04 -6.46
C SER A 238 -14.01 -23.78 -4.98
N ASN A 239 -13.56 -22.66 -4.41
CA ASN A 239 -13.89 -22.25 -3.05
C ASN A 239 -15.40 -22.05 -2.85
N VAL A 240 -16.08 -21.37 -3.78
CA VAL A 240 -17.54 -21.17 -3.70
C VAL A 240 -18.30 -22.50 -3.75
N VAL A 241 -17.89 -23.42 -4.63
CA VAL A 241 -18.46 -24.78 -4.64
C VAL A 241 -18.26 -25.47 -3.30
N PHE A 242 -17.06 -25.38 -2.73
CA PHE A 242 -16.75 -25.95 -1.42
C PHE A 242 -17.60 -25.36 -0.28
N TYR A 243 -17.82 -24.03 -0.25
CA TYR A 243 -18.63 -23.38 0.77
C TYR A 243 -20.13 -23.68 0.67
N THR A 244 -20.62 -23.99 -0.54
CA THR A 244 -22.04 -24.27 -0.81
C THR A 244 -22.42 -25.73 -0.55
N GLN A 245 -21.44 -26.62 -0.50
CA GLN A 245 -21.66 -28.00 -0.08
C GLN A 245 -21.83 -28.03 1.44
N LYS A 246 -23.05 -28.34 1.92
CA LYS A 246 -23.32 -28.47 3.36
C LYS A 246 -22.30 -29.43 3.98
N PRO A 247 -21.66 -29.09 5.11
CA PRO A 247 -20.90 -30.07 5.87
C PRO A 247 -21.84 -31.22 6.22
N LEU A 248 -21.40 -32.46 5.99
CA LEU A 248 -22.06 -33.63 6.58
C LEU A 248 -22.12 -33.39 8.09
N GLU A 249 -23.33 -33.33 8.65
CA GLU A 249 -23.52 -33.24 10.09
C GLU A 249 -22.74 -34.40 10.74
N ALA A 250 -21.71 -34.06 11.51
CA ALA A 250 -21.04 -35.04 12.36
C ALA A 250 -22.07 -35.44 13.43
N ALA A 251 -22.57 -36.68 13.30
CA ALA A 251 -23.49 -37.31 14.23
C ALA A 251 -22.87 -37.50 15.63
#